data_AF-A0A419JCB4-F1
#
_entry.id   AF-A0A419JCB4-F1
#
_cell.length_a   1.000
_cell.length_b   1.000
_cell.length_c   1.000
_cell.angle_alpha   90.00
_cell.angle_beta   90.00
_cell.angle_gamma   90.00
#
_symmetry.space_group_name_H-M   'P 1'
#
loop_
_entity.id
_entity.type
_entity.pdbx_description
1 polymer ?
#
loop_
_entity_poly.entity_id
_entity_poly.type
_entity_poly.pdbx_seq_one_letter_code
_entity_poly.pdbx_strand_id
1 'polypeptide(L)'
;MTNGTGYKIVLTADRTLFTDYGGFEGGGFLTCLPRRFIPDFFLYRVLCPKIRSDDGRALYASYSLRKIEASLLVGGFTEDEVVVAPPDELHRVVGEETRVVGISTVDPRGYAPVSHTLCSLFGGGKSCTATEFEKLLGNKALEKHRSHLQIIVGGPGVWQISKEDMKTLGINTIFVGEGDESAAEVFKKAVEDEKLPPIIYNRQSNPEHIPKIVNPVRCKVWPCSDNPWMWTWLPILYTNNA
;
A
#
# COMPACT_ATOMS: atom_id res chain seq x y z
N MET A 1 18.40 12.13 10.75
CA MET A 1 17.71 13.45 10.82
C MET A 1 17.53 13.92 9.40
N THR A 2 16.32 13.85 8.84
CA THR A 2 16.09 14.34 7.47
C THR A 2 15.99 15.86 7.48
N ASN A 3 16.94 16.51 6.84
CA ASN A 3 17.03 17.97 6.67
C ASN A 3 15.90 18.52 5.79
N GLY A 4 14.63 18.48 6.21
CA GLY A 4 13.51 19.22 5.57
C GLY A 4 13.21 18.96 4.08
N THR A 5 14.00 18.13 3.39
CA THR A 5 13.93 17.89 1.95
C THR A 5 13.25 16.56 1.59
N GLY A 6 12.96 15.71 2.57
CA GLY A 6 12.30 14.42 2.39
C GLY A 6 13.26 13.24 2.13
N TYR A 7 12.72 12.02 2.18
CA TYR A 7 13.42 10.79 1.80
C TYR A 7 13.32 10.56 0.30
N LYS A 8 14.32 9.91 -0.30
CA LYS A 8 14.33 9.58 -1.73
C LYS A 8 13.19 8.63 -2.12
N ILE A 9 12.94 7.61 -1.30
CA ILE A 9 11.85 6.64 -1.44
C ILE A 9 11.00 6.60 -0.18
N VAL A 10 9.69 6.79 -0.33
CA VAL A 10 8.72 6.67 0.76
C VAL A 10 7.79 5.49 0.50
N LEU A 11 7.74 4.54 1.43
CA LEU A 11 6.81 3.42 1.40
C LEU A 11 5.66 3.65 2.38
N THR A 12 4.43 3.45 1.94
CA THR A 12 3.25 3.68 2.78
C THR A 12 2.07 2.80 2.37
N ALA A 13 0.98 2.88 3.12
CA ALA A 13 -0.29 2.24 2.80
C ALA A 13 -1.41 3.12 3.36
N ASP A 14 -2.64 2.89 2.92
CA ASP A 14 -3.78 3.65 3.42
C ASP A 14 -4.03 3.38 4.91
N ARG A 15 -4.84 4.24 5.51
CA ARG A 15 -5.09 4.22 6.95
C ARG A 15 -5.63 2.88 7.47
N THR A 16 -6.41 2.16 6.66
CA THR A 16 -6.96 0.86 7.06
C THR A 16 -5.88 -0.22 7.10
N LEU A 17 -4.82 -0.10 6.30
CA LEU A 17 -3.70 -1.04 6.32
C LEU A 17 -2.59 -0.64 7.31
N PHE A 18 -2.46 0.67 7.55
CA PHE A 18 -1.48 1.28 8.46
C PHE A 18 -2.04 1.50 9.87
N THR A 19 -2.61 0.44 10.46
CA THR A 19 -3.15 0.39 11.83
C THR A 19 -3.02 -1.02 12.41
N ASP A 20 -3.01 -1.14 13.74
CA ASP A 20 -3.12 -2.41 14.48
C ASP A 20 -4.55 -2.72 14.95
N TYR A 21 -5.50 -1.88 14.55
CA TYR A 21 -6.91 -1.94 14.93
C TYR A 21 -7.14 -1.94 16.44
N GLY A 22 -6.24 -1.32 17.20
CA GLY A 22 -6.31 -1.33 18.67
C GLY A 22 -6.18 -2.73 19.26
N GLY A 23 -5.57 -3.66 18.53
CA GLY A 23 -5.47 -5.07 18.91
C GLY A 23 -6.68 -5.92 18.55
N PHE A 24 -7.71 -5.36 17.91
CA PHE A 24 -8.90 -6.11 17.50
C PHE A 24 -8.70 -6.81 16.15
N GLU A 25 -8.61 -8.14 16.17
CA GLU A 25 -8.33 -8.97 15.00
C GLU A 25 -9.42 -8.89 13.91
N GLY A 26 -10.67 -8.64 14.29
CA GLY A 26 -11.79 -8.46 13.36
C GLY A 26 -11.88 -7.07 12.72
N GLY A 27 -10.98 -6.14 13.07
CA GLY A 27 -11.10 -4.75 12.66
C GLY A 27 -11.06 -4.55 11.14
N GLY A 28 -10.29 -5.39 10.43
CA GLY A 28 -10.23 -5.37 8.96
C GLY A 28 -11.59 -5.61 8.30
N PHE A 29 -12.45 -6.43 8.89
CA PHE A 29 -13.79 -6.67 8.36
C PHE A 29 -14.71 -5.46 8.53
N LEU A 30 -14.56 -4.71 9.63
CA LEU A 30 -15.34 -3.48 9.83
C LEU A 30 -14.96 -2.40 8.82
N THR A 31 -13.70 -2.35 8.37
CA THR A 31 -13.28 -1.41 7.30
C THR A 31 -13.85 -1.75 5.92
N CYS A 32 -14.43 -2.94 5.73
CA CYS A 32 -15.14 -3.32 4.51
C CYS A 32 -16.57 -2.75 4.45
N LEU A 33 -17.13 -2.23 5.55
CA LEU A 33 -18.45 -1.61 5.55
C LEU A 33 -18.46 -0.30 4.75
N PRO A 34 -19.61 0.11 4.19
CA PRO A 34 -19.75 1.41 3.55
C PRO A 34 -19.35 2.54 4.50
N ARG A 35 -18.51 3.45 4.00
CA ARG A 35 -17.99 4.56 4.77
C ARG A 35 -19.08 5.40 5.44
N ARG A 36 -20.26 5.51 4.82
CA ARG A 36 -21.42 6.24 5.36
C ARG A 36 -21.92 5.75 6.72
N PHE A 37 -21.65 4.50 7.10
CA PHE A 37 -22.08 3.93 8.38
C PHE A 37 -21.04 4.08 9.50
N ILE A 38 -19.81 4.47 9.17
CA ILE A 38 -18.70 4.55 10.12
C ILE A 38 -18.31 6.00 10.33
N PRO A 39 -18.62 6.63 11.48
CA PRO A 39 -18.20 8.00 11.78
C PRO A 39 -16.67 8.14 11.84
N ASP A 40 -16.13 9.31 11.45
CA ASP A 40 -14.68 9.58 11.45
C ASP A 40 -14.02 9.37 12.81
N PHE A 41 -14.68 9.82 13.88
CA PHE A 41 -14.17 9.63 15.23
C PHE A 41 -13.96 8.15 15.54
N PHE A 42 -14.95 7.30 15.22
CA PHE A 42 -14.85 5.87 15.44
C PHE A 42 -13.79 5.25 14.53
N LEU A 43 -13.77 5.60 13.24
CA LEU A 43 -12.79 5.10 12.28
C LEU A 43 -11.36 5.41 12.73
N TYR A 44 -11.04 6.64 13.12
CA TYR A 44 -9.63 7.03 13.36
C TYR A 44 -9.16 6.90 14.80
N ARG A 45 -10.07 6.84 15.79
CA ARG A 45 -9.70 6.68 17.21
C ARG A 45 -9.82 5.27 17.72
N VAL A 46 -10.79 4.51 17.21
CA VAL A 46 -11.13 3.17 17.72
C VAL A 46 -10.71 2.10 16.73
N LEU A 47 -11.21 2.19 15.50
CA LEU A 47 -11.04 1.12 14.53
C LEU A 47 -9.66 1.13 13.86
N CYS A 48 -9.18 2.30 13.47
CA CYS A 48 -7.90 2.50 12.80
C CYS A 48 -7.09 3.57 13.56
N PRO A 49 -6.62 3.30 14.80
CA PRO A 49 -5.79 4.23 15.56
C PRO A 49 -4.45 4.50 14.88
N LYS A 50 -3.80 5.63 15.24
CA LYS A 50 -2.51 6.03 14.64
C LYS A 50 -1.43 5.10 15.13
N ILE A 51 -0.67 4.52 14.20
CA ILE A 51 0.58 3.83 14.54
C ILE A 51 1.60 4.87 14.97
N ARG A 52 2.39 4.53 16.00
CA ARG A 52 3.49 5.36 16.47
C ARG A 52 4.60 5.45 15.42
N SER A 53 5.16 6.65 15.28
CA SER A 53 6.31 6.93 14.43
C SER A 53 7.38 7.70 15.21
N ASP A 54 8.61 7.61 14.74
CA ASP A 54 9.74 8.42 15.16
C ASP A 54 10.16 9.28 13.97
N ASP A 55 9.97 10.59 14.08
CA ASP A 55 10.19 11.58 13.00
C ASP A 55 9.63 11.16 11.63
N GLY A 56 8.41 10.60 11.63
CA GLY A 56 7.73 10.12 10.42
C GLY A 56 8.08 8.69 9.99
N ARG A 57 9.14 8.09 10.53
CA ARG A 57 9.45 6.66 10.34
C ARG A 57 8.55 5.80 11.21
N ALA A 58 7.87 4.81 10.62
CA ALA A 58 6.98 3.92 11.36
C ALA A 58 7.77 2.97 12.29
N LEU A 59 7.34 2.84 13.55
CA LEU A 59 7.93 1.88 14.49
C LEU A 59 7.64 0.43 14.07
N TYR A 60 6.46 0.19 13.51
CA TYR A 60 6.06 -1.10 12.93
C TYR A 60 5.20 -0.87 11.69
N ALA A 61 5.26 -1.79 10.73
CA ALA A 61 4.49 -1.73 9.50
C ALA A 61 4.01 -3.13 9.07
N SER A 62 3.18 -3.20 8.03
CA SER A 62 2.76 -4.48 7.48
C SER A 62 3.95 -5.26 6.93
N TYR A 63 3.82 -6.59 6.91
CA TYR A 63 4.85 -7.47 6.37
C TYR A 63 5.21 -7.09 4.93
N SER A 64 4.22 -6.80 4.08
CA SER A 64 4.42 -6.40 2.69
C SER A 64 5.30 -5.16 2.54
N LEU A 65 5.10 -4.13 3.37
CA LEU A 65 5.93 -2.92 3.30
C LEU A 65 7.36 -3.18 3.75
N ARG A 66 7.54 -3.98 4.81
CA ARG A 66 8.87 -4.35 5.33
C ARG A 66 9.63 -5.27 4.37
N LYS A 67 8.91 -6.10 3.61
CA LYS A 67 9.47 -6.95 2.56
C LYS A 67 10.06 -6.11 1.42
N ILE A 68 9.31 -5.10 0.97
CA ILE A 68 9.81 -4.15 -0.04
C ILE A 68 10.95 -3.29 0.53
N GLU A 69 10.85 -2.80 1.76
CA GLU A 69 11.95 -2.08 2.42
C GLU A 69 13.24 -2.91 2.43
N ALA A 70 13.18 -4.18 2.85
CA ALA A 70 14.32 -5.08 2.85
C ALA A 70 14.89 -5.33 1.44
N SER A 71 14.01 -5.49 0.44
CA SER A 71 14.41 -5.61 -0.97
C SER A 71 15.19 -4.39 -1.46
N LEU A 72 14.73 -3.18 -1.14
CA LEU A 72 15.41 -1.95 -1.53
C LEU A 72 16.79 -1.83 -0.88
N LEU A 73 16.92 -2.20 0.40
CA LEU A 73 18.20 -2.16 1.10
C LEU A 73 19.21 -3.16 0.53
N VAL A 74 18.78 -4.40 0.25
CA VAL A 74 19.62 -5.40 -0.45
C VAL A 74 19.97 -4.94 -1.86
N GLY A 75 19.06 -4.20 -2.51
CA GLY A 75 19.25 -3.57 -3.81
C GLY A 75 20.22 -2.40 -3.85
N GLY A 76 20.80 -2.01 -2.72
CA GLY A 76 21.84 -0.97 -2.63
C GLY A 76 21.35 0.41 -2.21
N PHE A 77 20.06 0.58 -1.87
CA PHE A 77 19.59 1.79 -1.20
C PHE A 77 20.00 1.81 0.28
N THR A 78 20.22 2.99 0.83
CA THR A 78 20.57 3.18 2.24
C THR A 78 19.34 3.42 3.12
N GLU A 79 19.48 3.21 4.44
CA GLU A 79 18.40 3.47 5.40
C GLU A 79 17.99 4.96 5.49
N ASP A 80 18.89 5.86 5.10
CA ASP A 80 18.65 7.30 5.02
C ASP A 80 17.92 7.70 3.72
N GLU A 81 17.87 6.83 2.71
CA GLU A 81 17.16 7.05 1.45
C GLU A 81 15.74 6.47 1.46
N VAL A 82 15.50 5.42 2.26
CA VAL A 82 14.23 4.68 2.28
C VAL A 82 13.55 4.81 3.64
N VAL A 83 12.28 5.21 3.63
CA VAL A 83 11.45 5.24 4.83
C VAL A 83 10.12 4.55 4.62
N VAL A 84 9.70 3.78 5.62
CA VAL A 84 8.31 3.32 5.73
C VAL A 84 7.57 4.27 6.67
N ALA A 85 6.56 4.98 6.18
CA ALA A 85 5.90 6.05 6.90
C ALA A 85 4.38 5.85 7.01
N PRO A 86 3.75 6.14 8.17
CA PRO A 86 2.30 6.19 8.27
C PRO A 86 1.71 7.26 7.34
N PRO A 87 0.51 7.04 6.79
CA PRO A 87 -0.10 7.97 5.82
C PRO A 87 -0.36 9.37 6.40
N ASP A 88 -0.54 9.48 7.72
CA ASP A 88 -0.70 10.77 8.42
C ASP A 88 0.60 11.58 8.53
N GLU A 89 1.75 10.93 8.44
CA GLU A 89 3.07 11.55 8.67
C GLU A 89 3.82 11.84 7.36
N LEU A 90 3.17 11.64 6.20
CA LEU A 90 3.78 11.90 4.89
C LEU A 90 4.32 13.33 4.73
N HIS A 91 3.70 14.31 5.40
CA HIS A 91 4.14 15.71 5.40
C HIS A 91 5.53 15.93 6.02
N ARG A 92 6.07 14.97 6.80
CA ARG A 92 7.41 15.03 7.38
C ARG A 92 8.48 14.41 6.49
N VAL A 93 8.08 13.42 5.69
CA VAL A 93 9.01 12.54 4.97
C VAL A 93 8.99 12.73 3.46
N VAL A 94 7.95 13.34 2.90
CA VAL A 94 7.84 13.67 1.47
C VAL A 94 8.29 15.12 1.28
N GLY A 95 9.24 15.34 0.37
CA GLY A 95 9.76 16.66 0.04
C GLY A 95 10.41 16.70 -1.35
N GLU A 96 11.19 17.75 -1.63
CA GLU A 96 11.81 18.00 -2.95
C GLU A 96 12.81 16.91 -3.40
N GLU A 97 13.36 16.11 -2.48
CA GLU A 97 14.26 14.99 -2.80
C GLU A 97 13.50 13.67 -2.99
N THR A 98 12.20 13.64 -2.69
CA THR A 98 11.40 12.44 -2.87
C THR A 98 11.12 12.20 -4.33
N ARG A 99 11.59 11.07 -4.86
CA ARG A 99 11.37 10.67 -6.26
C ARG A 99 10.23 9.68 -6.38
N VAL A 100 10.09 8.77 -5.40
CA VAL A 100 9.15 7.65 -5.51
C VAL A 100 8.36 7.46 -4.22
N VAL A 101 7.04 7.27 -4.35
CA VAL A 101 6.19 6.75 -3.28
C VAL A 101 5.64 5.39 -3.67
N GLY A 102 6.02 4.37 -2.91
CA GLY A 102 5.47 3.02 -3.00
C GLY A 102 4.27 2.86 -2.08
N ILE A 103 3.11 2.51 -2.64
CA ILE A 103 1.87 2.32 -1.88
C ILE A 103 1.46 0.85 -1.93
N SER A 104 1.26 0.24 -0.76
CA SER A 104 0.64 -1.08 -0.67
C SER A 104 -0.88 -0.96 -0.51
N THR A 105 -1.64 -1.76 -1.27
CA THR A 105 -3.11 -1.78 -1.21
C THR A 105 -3.68 -3.19 -1.24
N VAL A 106 -4.82 -3.38 -0.57
CA VAL A 106 -5.56 -4.66 -0.50
C VAL A 106 -6.93 -4.57 -1.19
N ASP A 107 -7.62 -3.44 -1.08
CA ASP A 107 -8.97 -3.28 -1.62
C ASP A 107 -9.24 -1.81 -2.04
N PRO A 108 -8.49 -1.29 -3.03
CA PRO A 108 -8.49 0.13 -3.39
C PRO A 108 -9.81 0.62 -4.01
N ARG A 109 -10.65 -0.28 -4.53
CA ARG A 109 -11.97 0.06 -5.12
C ARG A 109 -13.15 -0.52 -4.36
N GLY A 110 -12.92 -1.38 -3.36
CA GLY A 110 -14.02 -2.01 -2.62
C GLY A 110 -14.62 -3.22 -3.34
N TYR A 111 -13.91 -3.81 -4.31
CA TYR A 111 -14.39 -4.94 -5.11
C TYR A 111 -14.01 -6.30 -4.53
N ALA A 112 -13.23 -6.34 -3.44
CA ALA A 112 -12.98 -7.58 -2.73
C ALA A 112 -14.30 -8.21 -2.23
N PRO A 113 -14.43 -9.55 -2.16
CA PRO A 113 -15.70 -10.21 -1.87
C PRO A 113 -16.42 -9.68 -0.63
N VAL A 114 -15.69 -9.48 0.48
CA VAL A 114 -16.26 -8.97 1.74
C VAL A 114 -16.79 -7.55 1.58
N SER A 115 -15.98 -6.64 1.05
CA SER A 115 -16.37 -5.25 0.83
C SER A 115 -17.53 -5.14 -0.16
N HIS A 116 -17.48 -5.88 -1.27
CA HIS A 116 -18.54 -5.87 -2.27
C HIS A 116 -19.86 -6.38 -1.70
N THR A 117 -19.84 -7.51 -0.97
CA THR A 117 -21.03 -8.09 -0.35
C THR A 117 -21.61 -7.15 0.71
N LEU A 118 -20.79 -6.65 1.64
CA LEU A 118 -21.27 -5.76 2.69
C LEU A 118 -21.80 -4.45 2.10
N CYS A 119 -21.10 -3.84 1.15
CA CYS A 119 -21.59 -2.63 0.50
C CYS A 119 -22.89 -2.86 -0.25
N SER A 120 -23.05 -3.99 -0.96
CA SER A 120 -24.28 -4.31 -1.67
C SER A 120 -25.45 -4.55 -0.71
N LEU A 121 -25.23 -5.35 0.35
CA LEU A 121 -26.25 -5.65 1.37
C LEU A 121 -26.74 -4.39 2.10
N PHE A 122 -25.83 -3.47 2.38
CA PHE A 122 -26.16 -2.23 3.09
C PHE A 122 -26.53 -1.07 2.16
N GLY A 123 -26.97 -1.33 0.93
CA GLY A 123 -27.57 -0.35 0.02
C GLY A 123 -26.57 0.49 -0.79
N GLY A 124 -25.41 -0.09 -1.10
CA GLY A 124 -24.34 0.52 -1.89
C GLY A 124 -23.44 1.49 -1.12
N GLY A 125 -22.53 2.13 -1.86
CA GLY A 125 -21.55 3.08 -1.36
C GLY A 125 -20.11 2.55 -1.38
N LYS A 126 -19.14 3.45 -1.22
CA LYS A 126 -17.72 3.09 -1.12
C LYS A 126 -17.42 2.51 0.27
N SER A 127 -16.62 1.45 0.33
CA SER A 127 -16.08 0.92 1.58
C SER A 127 -15.12 1.92 2.24
N CYS A 128 -14.79 1.70 3.52
CA CYS A 128 -13.76 2.51 4.17
C CYS A 128 -12.39 2.29 3.51
N THR A 129 -12.06 1.04 3.11
CA THR A 129 -10.83 0.71 2.37
C THR A 129 -10.66 1.54 1.11
N ALA A 130 -11.68 1.57 0.24
CA ALA A 130 -11.65 2.36 -1.00
C ALA A 130 -11.56 3.86 -0.72
N THR A 131 -12.29 4.34 0.29
CA THR A 131 -12.28 5.76 0.67
C THR A 131 -10.92 6.21 1.19
N GLU A 132 -10.30 5.42 2.08
CA GLU A 132 -9.00 5.75 2.66
C GLU A 132 -7.86 5.64 1.64
N PHE A 133 -7.97 4.73 0.67
CA PHE A 133 -7.02 4.65 -0.45
C PHE A 133 -7.09 5.90 -1.34
N GLU A 134 -8.29 6.35 -1.71
CA GLU A 134 -8.46 7.61 -2.46
C GLU A 134 -7.96 8.81 -1.64
N LYS A 135 -8.25 8.84 -0.33
CA LYS A 135 -7.78 9.89 0.58
C LYS A 135 -6.25 9.93 0.70
N LEU A 136 -5.59 8.77 0.70
CA LEU A 136 -4.13 8.67 0.70
C LEU A 136 -3.55 9.34 -0.56
N LEU A 137 -4.12 9.05 -1.73
CA LEU A 137 -3.63 9.62 -3.00
C LEU A 137 -3.90 11.13 -3.11
N GLY A 138 -4.97 11.61 -2.48
CA GLY A 138 -5.27 13.05 -2.31
C GLY A 138 -4.56 13.70 -1.10
N ASN A 139 -3.51 13.08 -0.55
CA ASN A 139 -2.76 13.68 0.55
C ASN A 139 -1.97 14.89 0.04
N LYS A 140 -2.11 16.03 0.73
CA LYS A 140 -1.46 17.31 0.37
C LYS A 140 0.05 17.21 0.21
N ALA A 141 0.72 16.33 0.96
CA ALA A 141 2.16 16.11 0.82
C ALA A 141 2.50 15.50 -0.55
N LEU A 142 1.67 14.56 -1.05
CA LEU A 142 1.83 13.99 -2.38
C LEU A 142 1.43 14.98 -3.47
N GLU A 143 0.32 15.69 -3.28
CA GLU A 143 -0.18 16.68 -4.24
C GLU A 143 0.82 17.83 -4.45
N LYS A 144 1.46 18.30 -3.38
CA LYS A 144 2.44 19.39 -3.44
C LYS A 144 3.65 19.05 -4.31
N HIS A 145 4.10 17.80 -4.30
CA HIS A 145 5.30 17.34 -5.00
C HIS A 145 4.97 16.56 -6.30
N ARG A 146 3.72 16.60 -6.75
CA ARG A 146 3.20 15.74 -7.83
C ARG A 146 3.91 15.90 -9.18
N SER A 147 4.56 17.03 -9.42
CA SER A 147 5.24 17.33 -10.68
C SER A 147 6.48 16.46 -10.94
N HIS A 148 7.14 15.98 -9.88
CA HIS A 148 8.33 15.13 -9.96
C HIS A 148 8.16 13.79 -9.25
N LEU A 149 7.10 13.62 -8.46
CA LEU A 149 6.87 12.42 -7.67
C LEU A 149 6.23 11.30 -8.49
N GLN A 150 6.92 10.16 -8.60
CA GLN A 150 6.37 8.93 -9.13
C GLN A 150 5.63 8.13 -8.06
N ILE A 151 4.40 7.71 -8.34
CA ILE A 151 3.62 6.83 -7.47
C ILE A 151 3.52 5.43 -8.08
N ILE A 152 4.03 4.45 -7.33
CA ILE A 152 3.97 3.03 -7.66
C ILE A 152 3.02 2.35 -6.66
N VAL A 153 2.00 1.67 -7.16
CA VAL A 153 1.04 0.95 -6.32
C VAL A 153 1.22 -0.56 -6.48
N GLY A 154 1.43 -1.25 -5.38
CA GLY A 154 1.56 -2.71 -5.29
C GLY A 154 0.60 -3.31 -4.26
N GLY A 155 0.65 -4.61 -4.11
CA GLY A 155 -0.17 -5.36 -3.13
C GLY A 155 -1.34 -6.11 -3.77
N PRO A 156 -2.05 -6.94 -2.99
CA PRO A 156 -3.03 -7.88 -3.53
C PRO A 156 -4.27 -7.22 -4.15
N GLY A 157 -4.53 -5.94 -3.88
CA GLY A 157 -5.70 -5.22 -4.40
C GLY A 157 -5.51 -4.57 -5.77
N VAL A 158 -4.31 -4.60 -6.34
CA VAL A 158 -3.98 -3.82 -7.55
C VAL A 158 -4.79 -4.19 -8.79
N TRP A 159 -5.28 -5.42 -8.88
CA TRP A 159 -6.13 -5.88 -9.99
C TRP A 159 -7.44 -5.09 -10.12
N GLN A 160 -7.86 -4.38 -9.07
CA GLN A 160 -9.06 -3.56 -9.08
C GLN A 160 -8.86 -2.21 -9.79
N ILE A 161 -7.62 -1.78 -10.00
CA ILE A 161 -7.30 -0.44 -10.51
C ILE A 161 -7.21 -0.50 -12.04
N SER A 162 -8.13 0.18 -12.72
CA SER A 162 -8.08 0.31 -14.18
C SER A 162 -7.08 1.37 -14.64
N LYS A 163 -6.73 1.37 -15.93
CA LYS A 163 -5.91 2.45 -16.54
C LYS A 163 -6.58 3.82 -16.41
N GLU A 164 -7.90 3.88 -16.33
CA GLU A 164 -8.62 5.13 -16.14
C GLU A 164 -8.50 5.60 -14.69
N ASP A 165 -8.66 4.68 -13.72
CA ASP A 165 -8.41 4.97 -12.30
C ASP A 165 -6.97 5.45 -12.08
N MET A 166 -5.98 4.86 -12.77
CA MET A 166 -4.59 5.31 -12.70
C MET A 166 -4.45 6.78 -13.09
N LYS A 167 -5.07 7.21 -14.20
CA LYS A 167 -5.02 8.62 -14.62
C LYS A 167 -5.73 9.51 -13.61
N THR A 168 -6.94 9.14 -13.19
CA THR A 168 -7.76 9.94 -12.26
C THR A 168 -7.11 10.10 -10.90
N LEU A 169 -6.43 9.07 -10.40
CA LEU A 169 -5.77 9.06 -9.10
C LEU A 169 -4.27 9.44 -9.20
N GLY A 170 -3.77 9.68 -10.41
CA GLY A 170 -2.38 9.99 -10.74
C GLY A 170 -1.37 8.86 -10.44
N ILE A 171 -1.80 7.60 -10.45
CA ILE A 171 -0.90 6.46 -10.26
C ILE A 171 -0.05 6.31 -11.54
N ASN A 172 1.27 6.29 -11.41
CA ASN A 172 2.18 6.18 -12.55
C ASN A 172 2.31 4.72 -12.99
N THR A 173 2.50 3.82 -12.03
CA THR A 173 2.73 2.39 -12.29
C THR A 173 2.01 1.52 -11.27
N ILE A 174 1.40 0.45 -11.77
CA ILE A 174 0.90 -0.67 -10.97
C ILE A 174 1.92 -1.81 -11.03
N PHE A 175 2.24 -2.36 -9.86
CA PHE A 175 3.11 -3.51 -9.70
C PHE A 175 2.29 -4.74 -9.32
N VAL A 176 2.23 -5.73 -10.22
CA VAL A 176 1.47 -6.98 -10.06
C VAL A 176 2.44 -8.13 -9.83
N GLY A 177 2.29 -8.85 -8.72
CA GLY A 177 3.13 -10.00 -8.36
C GLY A 177 3.98 -9.72 -7.11
N GLU A 178 4.98 -10.57 -6.89
CA GLU A 178 5.89 -10.44 -5.74
C GLU A 178 7.02 -9.46 -6.04
N GLY A 179 7.43 -8.68 -5.04
CA GLY A 179 8.44 -7.61 -5.20
C GLY A 179 9.78 -7.92 -4.55
N ASP A 180 9.99 -9.11 -3.99
CA ASP A 180 11.17 -9.44 -3.16
C ASP A 180 12.49 -9.21 -3.88
N GLU A 181 12.59 -9.67 -5.12
CA GLU A 181 13.84 -9.60 -5.90
C GLU A 181 13.85 -8.40 -6.86
N SER A 182 12.69 -8.01 -7.37
CA SER A 182 12.59 -7.05 -8.49
C SER A 182 12.21 -5.64 -8.08
N ALA A 183 11.72 -5.42 -6.85
CA ALA A 183 11.34 -4.09 -6.42
C ALA A 183 12.56 -3.14 -6.45
N ALA A 184 13.74 -3.61 -6.04
CA ALA A 184 14.97 -2.83 -6.14
C ALA A 184 15.21 -2.26 -7.54
N GLU A 185 15.12 -3.08 -8.60
CA GLU A 185 15.35 -2.62 -9.97
C GLU A 185 14.28 -1.62 -10.43
N VAL A 186 13.02 -1.88 -10.11
CA VAL A 186 11.91 -0.98 -10.49
C VAL A 186 12.03 0.37 -9.80
N PHE A 187 12.33 0.39 -8.50
CA PHE A 187 12.50 1.62 -7.75
C PHE A 187 13.77 2.37 -8.17
N LYS A 188 14.84 1.67 -8.56
CA LYS A 188 16.03 2.31 -9.11
C LYS A 188 15.72 3.09 -10.39
N LYS A 189 15.04 2.45 -11.35
CA LYS A 189 14.58 3.12 -12.58
C LYS A 189 13.67 4.32 -12.28
N ALA A 190 12.75 4.16 -11.34
CA ALA A 190 11.84 5.23 -10.93
C ALA A 190 12.56 6.43 -10.29
N VAL A 191 13.58 6.18 -9.46
CA VAL A 191 14.41 7.21 -8.84
C VAL A 191 15.28 7.95 -9.87
N GLU A 192 15.72 7.26 -10.92
CA GLU A 192 16.52 7.80 -12.02
C GLU A 192 15.65 8.53 -13.08
N ASP A 193 14.39 8.82 -12.75
CA ASP A 193 13.39 9.45 -13.63
C ASP A 193 13.15 8.70 -14.95
N GLU A 194 13.44 7.39 -14.99
CA GLU A 194 13.10 6.56 -16.14
C GLU A 194 11.58 6.37 -16.24
N LYS A 195 11.10 6.29 -17.49
CA LYS A 195 9.70 6.05 -17.77
C LYS A 195 9.35 4.57 -17.56
N LEU A 196 8.79 4.26 -16.40
CA LEU A 196 8.23 2.94 -16.13
C LEU A 196 6.99 2.66 -17.00
N PRO A 197 6.75 1.39 -17.37
CA PRO A 197 5.49 1.01 -17.98
C PRO A 197 4.33 1.19 -16.97
N PRO A 198 3.10 1.44 -17.44
CA PRO A 198 1.95 1.62 -16.55
C PRO A 198 1.64 0.38 -15.70
N ILE A 199 1.93 -0.81 -16.20
CA ILE A 199 1.72 -2.07 -15.50
C ILE A 199 3.00 -2.90 -15.61
N ILE A 200 3.53 -3.32 -14.47
CA ILE A 200 4.65 -4.25 -14.36
C ILE A 200 4.09 -5.57 -13.83
N TYR A 201 4.27 -6.64 -14.59
CA TYR A 201 3.97 -8.00 -14.13
C TYR A 201 5.28 -8.66 -13.70
N ASN A 202 5.33 -9.10 -12.45
CA ASN A 202 6.45 -9.87 -11.95
C ASN A 202 6.03 -11.30 -11.59
N ARG A 203 7.02 -12.19 -11.61
CA ARG A 203 6.87 -13.59 -11.22
C ARG A 203 6.97 -13.73 -9.71
N GLN A 204 6.59 -14.92 -9.24
CA GLN A 204 6.87 -15.35 -7.89
C GLN A 204 8.39 -15.36 -7.65
N SER A 205 8.81 -14.90 -6.49
CA SER A 205 10.21 -14.82 -6.10
C SER A 205 10.68 -16.19 -5.62
N ASN A 206 11.97 -16.47 -5.77
CA ASN A 206 12.57 -17.66 -5.19
C ASN A 206 12.60 -17.50 -3.66
N PRO A 207 12.04 -18.44 -2.87
CA PRO A 207 12.10 -18.39 -1.41
C PRO A 207 13.50 -18.17 -0.84
N GLU A 208 14.55 -18.67 -1.51
CA GLU A 208 15.94 -18.51 -1.08
C GLU A 208 16.49 -17.09 -1.27
N HIS A 209 15.86 -16.30 -2.15
CA HIS A 209 16.25 -14.93 -2.46
C HIS A 209 15.42 -13.89 -1.70
N ILE A 210 14.49 -14.33 -0.84
CA ILE A 210 13.68 -13.40 -0.03
C ILE A 210 14.60 -12.68 0.97
N PRO A 211 14.69 -11.35 0.92
CA PRO A 211 15.55 -10.59 1.80
C PRO A 211 15.07 -10.70 3.26
N LYS A 212 16.02 -10.73 4.20
CA LYS A 212 15.71 -10.73 5.63
C LYS A 212 15.09 -9.40 6.03
N ILE A 213 13.97 -9.45 6.73
CA ILE A 213 13.32 -8.26 7.26
C ILE A 213 14.21 -7.60 8.32
N VAL A 214 14.41 -6.29 8.19
CA VAL A 214 15.32 -5.52 9.06
C VAL A 214 14.60 -4.71 10.15
N ASN A 215 13.32 -4.38 9.97
CA ASN A 215 12.54 -3.55 10.90
C ASN A 215 11.28 -4.27 11.40
N PRO A 216 10.71 -3.86 12.55
CA PRO A 216 9.56 -4.55 13.15
C PRO A 216 8.35 -4.64 12.22
N VAL A 217 7.74 -5.83 12.21
CA VAL A 217 6.56 -6.20 11.42
C VAL A 217 5.35 -6.36 12.33
N ARG A 218 4.19 -5.99 11.79
CA ARG A 218 2.88 -6.30 12.34
C ARG A 218 2.19 -7.38 11.49
N CYS A 219 1.95 -8.56 12.07
CA CYS A 219 1.38 -9.73 11.35
C CYS A 219 -0.14 -9.93 11.48
N LYS A 220 -0.90 -9.07 12.19
CA LYS A 220 -2.16 -9.50 12.85
C LYS A 220 -3.52 -9.15 12.22
N VAL A 221 -3.65 -8.63 11.00
CA VAL A 221 -4.96 -8.03 10.57
C VAL A 221 -5.69 -8.71 9.43
N TRP A 222 -4.99 -9.44 8.58
CA TRP A 222 -5.57 -10.33 7.58
C TRP A 222 -4.62 -11.52 7.50
N PRO A 223 -5.06 -12.73 7.10
CA PRO A 223 -4.17 -13.87 7.15
C PRO A 223 -2.96 -13.54 6.27
N CYS A 224 -1.84 -13.21 6.91
CA CYS A 224 -0.53 -13.68 6.49
C CYS A 224 -0.59 -15.21 6.64
N SER A 225 -1.45 -15.84 5.84
CA SER A 225 -1.33 -17.25 5.58
C SER A 225 -0.39 -17.29 4.39
N ASP A 226 0.84 -17.77 4.63
CA ASP A 226 1.75 -18.30 3.61
C ASP A 226 1.14 -19.57 2.98
N ASN A 227 -0.16 -19.49 2.65
CA ASN A 227 -0.99 -20.58 2.22
C ASN A 227 -1.36 -20.29 0.75
N PRO A 228 -0.56 -20.79 -0.22
CA PRO A 228 -0.83 -20.60 -1.65
C PRO A 228 -2.23 -21.09 -2.06
N TRP A 229 -2.88 -21.92 -1.22
CA TRP A 229 -4.20 -22.50 -1.42
C TRP A 229 -5.38 -21.54 -1.21
N MET A 230 -5.20 -20.37 -0.59
CA MET A 230 -6.28 -19.35 -0.51
C MET A 230 -6.46 -18.58 -1.83
N TRP A 231 -5.47 -18.65 -2.74
CA TRP A 231 -5.48 -18.00 -4.05
C TRP A 231 -6.05 -18.90 -5.16
N THR A 232 -6.22 -20.20 -4.92
CA THR A 232 -6.66 -21.18 -5.95
C THR A 232 -8.17 -21.27 -6.15
N TRP A 233 -9.00 -20.51 -5.43
CA TRP A 233 -10.47 -20.50 -5.64
C TRP A 233 -10.99 -19.33 -6.49
N LEU A 234 -10.10 -18.49 -7.05
CA LEU A 234 -10.46 -17.43 -7.99
C LEU A 234 -9.82 -17.54 -9.41
N PRO A 235 -9.71 -18.75 -10.00
CA PRO A 235 -9.67 -18.86 -11.47
C PRO A 235 -10.66 -19.86 -12.08
N ILE A 236 -11.85 -20.06 -11.50
CA ILE A 236 -12.90 -20.93 -12.10
C ILE A 236 -14.11 -20.14 -12.67
N LEU A 237 -14.19 -18.82 -12.49
CA LEU A 237 -15.31 -18.01 -13.01
C LEU A 237 -15.00 -17.13 -14.23
N TYR A 238 -13.81 -17.22 -14.82
CA TYR A 238 -13.45 -16.40 -16.01
C TYR A 238 -12.89 -17.20 -17.20
N THR A 239 -13.23 -18.48 -17.30
CA THR A 239 -13.14 -19.24 -18.55
C THR A 239 -14.49 -19.87 -18.84
N ASN A 240 -15.45 -19.05 -19.28
CA ASN A 240 -16.56 -19.41 -20.16
C ASN A 240 -17.44 -18.17 -20.33
N ASN A 241 -17.13 -17.36 -21.34
CA ASN A 241 -18.09 -17.05 -22.38
C ASN A 241 -17.31 -16.56 -23.61
N ALA A 242 -17.51 -17.32 -24.68
CA ALA A 242 -17.11 -17.03 -26.04
C ALA A 242 -17.82 -15.77 -26.58
#